data_AF-A0A8S8XVT2-F1
#
_entry.id   AF-A0A8S8XVT2-F1
#
_cell.length_a   1.000
_cell.length_b   1.000
_cell.length_c   1.000
_cell.angle_alpha   90.00
_cell.angle_beta   90.00
_cell.angle_gamma   90.00
#
_symmetry.space_group_name_H-M   'P 1'
#
loop_
_entity.id
_entity.type
_entity.pdbx_description
1 polymer ?
#
loop_
_entity_poly.entity_id
_entity_poly.type
_entity_poly.pdbx_seq_one_letter_code
_entity_poly.pdbx_strand_id
1 'polypeptide(L)'
;MDASDETEPAPEGGALPDETYSMLESVVLWALLLIGLGTAVGLVVSPEAVWDEGLAPVVWDPIVEDASETGDAGYNPWNTTLYTLGLFAAVLALQAVFRRWRLPSDDLMVLALTSWVILAPVLRVLEDAHLFPEGKDLLYISPLIHLHLAAWLIGVGILAHRLDVAVARADRPSLVERRVHHALLFALPLGLAGFWAWVLQPIHETNVALDALPLVAGALVALVAVVLILMRTTHAEALTRPSRLRNRSRDPLPGVLRRIGHALVRRLC
;
A
#
# COMPACT_ATOMS: atom_id res chain seq x y z
N MET A 1 -24.18 -33.43 32.86
CA MET A 1 -24.44 -31.99 33.11
C MET A 1 -23.63 -31.26 32.06
N ASP A 2 -24.30 -30.86 30.99
CA ASP A 2 -23.75 -30.09 29.89
C ASP A 2 -23.20 -28.77 30.44
N ALA A 3 -21.91 -28.54 30.23
CA ALA A 3 -21.35 -27.19 30.26
C ALA A 3 -21.43 -26.70 28.82
N SER A 4 -22.48 -25.92 28.55
CA SER A 4 -22.67 -25.17 27.33
C SER A 4 -21.42 -24.38 26.99
N ASP A 5 -20.91 -24.61 25.78
CA ASP A 5 -19.94 -23.79 25.08
C ASP A 5 -20.57 -22.41 24.86
N GLU A 6 -20.40 -21.51 25.83
CA GLU A 6 -20.77 -20.11 25.70
C GLU A 6 -19.78 -19.45 24.73
N THR A 7 -20.11 -19.49 23.44
CA THR A 7 -19.58 -18.56 22.45
C THR A 7 -19.80 -17.15 22.96
N GLU A 8 -18.72 -16.47 23.38
CA GLU A 8 -18.73 -15.04 23.66
C GLU A 8 -19.42 -14.31 22.49
N PRO A 9 -20.47 -13.51 22.74
CA PRO A 9 -21.08 -12.72 21.69
C PRO A 9 -20.03 -11.73 21.16
N ALA A 10 -19.82 -11.75 19.84
CA ALA A 10 -18.95 -10.80 19.17
C ALA A 10 -19.38 -9.37 19.56
N PRO A 11 -18.43 -8.47 19.89
CA PRO A 11 -18.78 -7.13 20.35
C PRO A 11 -19.59 -6.41 19.28
N GLU A 12 -20.83 -6.05 19.61
CA GLU A 12 -21.70 -5.24 18.76
C GLU A 12 -20.99 -3.90 18.47
N GLY A 13 -20.46 -3.76 17.25
CA GLY A 13 -19.72 -2.57 16.81
C GLY A 13 -18.24 -2.78 16.49
N GLY A 14 -17.72 -4.02 16.56
CA GLY A 14 -16.35 -4.34 16.14
C GLY A 14 -16.15 -4.34 14.63
N ALA A 15 -14.92 -4.05 14.17
CA ALA A 15 -14.51 -4.25 12.78
C ALA A 15 -14.72 -5.74 12.37
N LEU A 16 -15.13 -5.97 11.12
CA LEU A 16 -15.41 -7.32 10.60
C LEU A 16 -14.19 -8.24 10.75
N PRO A 17 -14.38 -9.54 11.06
CA PRO A 17 -13.29 -10.51 11.10
C PRO A 17 -12.52 -10.60 9.78
N ASP A 18 -11.20 -10.79 9.86
CA ASP A 18 -10.29 -10.86 8.70
C ASP A 18 -10.62 -11.98 7.70
N GLU A 19 -11.38 -12.99 8.14
CA GLU A 19 -11.77 -14.16 7.32
C GLU A 19 -13.00 -13.89 6.43
N THR A 20 -13.76 -12.83 6.71
CA THR A 20 -15.08 -12.61 6.12
C THR A 20 -15.14 -11.31 5.31
N TYR A 21 -15.70 -11.40 4.11
CA TYR A 21 -16.10 -10.24 3.32
C TYR A 21 -17.50 -9.80 3.74
N SER A 22 -17.70 -8.49 3.84
CA SER A 22 -19.05 -7.95 3.94
C SER A 22 -19.81 -8.18 2.64
N MET A 23 -21.14 -8.07 2.70
CA MET A 23 -21.98 -8.11 1.50
C MET A 23 -21.57 -7.03 0.49
N LEU A 24 -21.34 -5.79 0.95
CA LEU A 24 -20.95 -4.67 0.11
C LEU A 24 -19.58 -4.90 -0.55
N GLU A 25 -18.59 -5.34 0.22
CA GLU A 25 -17.25 -5.65 -0.30
C GLU A 25 -17.31 -6.77 -1.35
N SER A 26 -18.10 -7.82 -1.08
CA SER A 26 -18.27 -8.93 -2.02
C SER A 26 -18.90 -8.46 -3.33
N VAL A 27 -19.98 -7.67 -3.25
CA VAL A 27 -20.66 -7.11 -4.43
C VAL A 27 -19.71 -6.22 -5.23
N VAL A 28 -18.96 -5.33 -4.56
CA VAL A 28 -17.99 -4.45 -5.21
C VAL A 28 -16.88 -5.26 -5.89
N LEU A 29 -16.31 -6.26 -5.22
CA LEU A 29 -15.25 -7.10 -5.79
C LEU A 29 -15.74 -7.87 -7.02
N TRP A 30 -16.92 -8.48 -6.95
CA TRP A 30 -17.51 -9.19 -8.09
C TRP A 30 -17.88 -8.23 -9.23
N ALA A 31 -18.41 -7.05 -8.93
CA ALA A 31 -18.72 -6.04 -9.95
C ALA A 31 -17.44 -5.57 -10.65
N LEU A 32 -16.38 -5.23 -9.91
CA LEU A 32 -15.09 -4.84 -10.48
C LEU A 32 -14.49 -5.96 -11.32
N LEU A 33 -14.58 -7.22 -10.88
CA LEU A 33 -14.09 -8.36 -11.64
C LEU A 33 -14.87 -8.56 -12.95
N LEU A 34 -16.21 -8.46 -12.90
CA LEU A 34 -17.06 -8.59 -14.07
C LEU A 34 -16.87 -7.45 -15.06
N ILE A 35 -16.75 -6.21 -14.58
CA ILE A 35 -16.44 -5.05 -15.42
C ILE A 35 -15.07 -5.22 -16.06
N GLY A 36 -14.03 -5.54 -15.27
CA GLY A 36 -12.68 -5.71 -15.78
C GLY A 36 -12.56 -6.85 -16.81
N LEU A 37 -13.18 -8.01 -16.52
CA LEU A 37 -13.21 -9.14 -17.45
C LEU A 37 -14.05 -8.83 -18.69
N GLY A 38 -15.20 -8.19 -18.52
CA GLY A 38 -16.08 -7.79 -19.61
C GLY A 38 -15.39 -6.81 -20.56
N THR A 39 -14.69 -5.81 -20.02
CA THR A 39 -13.86 -4.88 -20.81
C THR A 39 -12.73 -5.61 -21.50
N ALA A 40 -12.01 -6.52 -20.82
CA ALA A 40 -10.91 -7.27 -21.42
C ALA A 40 -11.38 -8.15 -22.58
N VAL A 41 -12.50 -8.87 -22.41
CA VAL A 41 -13.12 -9.67 -23.47
C VAL A 41 -13.64 -8.77 -24.59
N GLY A 42 -14.29 -7.65 -24.25
CA GLY A 42 -14.81 -6.68 -25.19
C GLY A 42 -13.72 -6.08 -26.09
N LEU A 43 -12.56 -5.71 -25.51
CA LEU A 43 -11.40 -5.23 -26.26
C LEU A 43 -10.83 -6.29 -27.22
N VAL A 44 -10.98 -7.57 -26.92
CA VAL A 44 -10.53 -8.67 -27.81
C VAL A 44 -11.55 -8.94 -28.93
N VAL A 45 -12.85 -8.86 -28.62
CA VAL A 45 -13.93 -9.21 -29.56
C VAL A 45 -14.29 -8.04 -30.47
N SER A 46 -14.30 -6.83 -29.94
CA SER A 46 -14.73 -5.61 -30.62
C SER A 46 -14.00 -4.37 -30.06
N PRO A 47 -12.70 -4.22 -30.38
CA PRO A 47 -11.88 -3.14 -29.83
C PRO A 47 -12.44 -1.75 -30.14
N GLU A 48 -12.93 -1.52 -31.36
CA GLU A 48 -13.45 -0.22 -31.82
C GLU A 48 -14.68 0.22 -30.99
N ALA A 49 -15.66 -0.67 -30.83
CA ALA A 49 -16.87 -0.36 -30.06
C ALA A 49 -16.59 -0.17 -28.56
N VAL A 50 -15.63 -0.89 -27.99
CA VAL A 50 -15.31 -0.79 -26.55
C VAL A 50 -14.41 0.41 -26.26
N TRP A 51 -13.42 0.66 -27.11
CA TRP A 51 -12.46 1.74 -26.94
C TRP A 51 -12.95 3.03 -27.57
N ASP A 52 -13.03 3.11 -28.89
CA ASP A 52 -13.26 4.37 -29.62
C ASP A 52 -14.66 4.97 -29.36
N GLU A 53 -15.70 4.13 -29.32
CA GLU A 53 -17.08 4.59 -29.09
C GLU A 53 -17.47 4.60 -27.61
N GLY A 54 -16.76 3.84 -26.77
CA GLY A 54 -17.13 3.57 -25.39
C GLY A 54 -16.23 4.27 -24.38
N LEU A 55 -15.07 3.67 -24.10
CA LEU A 55 -14.18 4.09 -23.03
C LEU A 55 -13.44 5.40 -23.35
N ALA A 56 -13.05 5.63 -24.60
CA ALA A 56 -12.23 6.80 -24.94
C ALA A 56 -12.97 8.12 -24.67
N PRO A 57 -14.21 8.34 -25.15
CA PRO A 57 -14.92 9.61 -24.91
C PRO A 57 -15.28 9.87 -23.44
N VAL A 58 -15.47 8.80 -22.66
CA VAL A 58 -15.94 8.87 -21.27
C VAL A 58 -14.77 8.95 -20.29
N VAL A 59 -13.70 8.21 -20.56
CA VAL A 59 -12.56 8.04 -19.64
C VAL A 59 -11.30 8.73 -20.17
N TRP A 60 -10.95 8.54 -21.44
CA TRP A 60 -9.65 8.95 -21.96
C TRP A 60 -9.60 10.40 -22.43
N ASP A 61 -10.55 10.83 -23.25
CA ASP A 61 -10.57 12.15 -23.87
C ASP A 61 -10.57 13.29 -22.83
N PRO A 62 -11.33 13.23 -21.72
CA PRO A 62 -11.26 14.25 -20.68
C PRO A 62 -9.89 14.33 -20.00
N ILE A 63 -9.19 13.19 -19.85
CA ILE A 63 -7.85 13.16 -19.25
C ILE A 63 -6.84 13.82 -20.19
N VAL A 64 -6.95 13.56 -21.49
CA VAL A 64 -6.10 14.18 -22.51
C VAL A 64 -6.36 15.68 -22.60
N GLU A 65 -7.61 16.11 -22.49
CA GLU A 65 -7.97 17.53 -22.45
C GLU A 65 -7.46 18.23 -21.18
N ASP A 66 -7.49 17.56 -20.03
CA ASP A 66 -6.93 18.09 -18.76
C ASP A 66 -5.41 18.31 -18.85
N ALA A 67 -4.73 17.47 -19.62
CA ALA A 67 -3.29 17.56 -19.88
C ALA A 67 -2.90 18.64 -20.88
N SER A 68 -3.87 19.25 -21.56
CA SER A 68 -3.60 20.31 -22.52
C SER A 68 -3.23 21.63 -21.83
N GLU A 69 -2.57 22.54 -22.56
CA GLU A 69 -2.12 23.84 -22.06
C GLU A 69 -3.23 24.70 -21.43
N THR A 70 -4.51 24.43 -21.75
CA THR A 70 -5.65 25.16 -21.20
C THR A 70 -6.06 24.70 -19.80
N GLY A 71 -5.68 23.49 -19.37
CA GLY A 71 -5.93 22.95 -18.03
C GLY A 71 -7.41 22.91 -17.59
N ASP A 72 -8.34 23.02 -18.54
CA ASP A 72 -9.78 23.05 -18.31
C ASP A 72 -10.41 21.87 -19.04
N ALA A 73 -10.35 20.69 -18.42
CA ALA A 73 -11.04 19.52 -18.95
C ALA A 73 -12.55 19.72 -18.90
N GLY A 74 -13.23 19.35 -19.98
CA GLY A 74 -14.69 19.31 -20.08
C GLY A 74 -15.34 18.19 -19.26
N TYR A 75 -14.96 18.02 -17.98
CA TYR A 75 -15.53 17.02 -17.09
C TYR A 75 -17.03 17.26 -16.93
N ASN A 76 -17.82 16.35 -17.50
CA ASN A 76 -19.27 16.35 -17.33
C ASN A 76 -19.67 15.59 -16.05
N PRO A 77 -20.91 15.78 -15.54
CA PRO A 77 -21.38 15.09 -14.34
C PRO A 77 -21.30 13.55 -14.40
N TRP A 78 -21.40 12.95 -15.58
CA TRP A 78 -21.32 11.50 -15.77
C TRP A 78 -19.89 10.98 -15.56
N ASN A 79 -18.90 11.62 -16.17
CA ASN A 79 -17.49 11.25 -16.04
C ASN A 79 -17.04 11.46 -14.59
N THR A 80 -17.41 12.60 -13.98
CA THR A 80 -17.13 12.88 -12.56
C THR A 80 -17.75 11.85 -11.62
N THR A 81 -19.00 11.43 -11.88
CA THR A 81 -19.65 10.37 -11.10
C THR A 81 -18.93 9.04 -11.27
N LEU A 82 -18.56 8.69 -12.51
CA LEU A 82 -17.81 7.46 -12.81
C LEU A 82 -16.49 7.42 -12.04
N TYR A 83 -15.70 8.49 -12.08
CA TYR A 83 -14.43 8.57 -11.35
C TYR A 83 -14.62 8.49 -9.84
N THR A 84 -15.62 9.19 -9.31
CA THR A 84 -15.91 9.21 -7.87
C THR A 84 -16.33 7.83 -7.37
N LEU A 85 -17.26 7.18 -8.06
CA LEU A 85 -17.73 5.83 -7.72
C LEU A 85 -16.62 4.80 -7.92
N GLY A 86 -15.82 4.94 -8.99
CA GLY A 86 -14.66 4.09 -9.25
C GLY A 86 -13.62 4.17 -8.13
N LEU A 87 -13.28 5.38 -7.68
CA LEU A 87 -12.36 5.58 -6.56
C LEU A 87 -12.93 4.98 -5.27
N PHE A 88 -14.20 5.21 -4.98
CA PHE A 88 -14.86 4.65 -3.80
C PHE A 88 -14.88 3.11 -3.84
N ALA A 89 -15.21 2.52 -4.99
CA ALA A 89 -15.17 1.08 -5.20
C ALA A 89 -13.74 0.51 -5.03
N ALA A 90 -12.73 1.22 -5.56
CA ALA A 90 -11.33 0.83 -5.40
C ALA A 90 -10.89 0.85 -3.92
N VAL A 91 -11.27 1.87 -3.15
CA VAL A 91 -10.98 1.95 -1.71
C VAL A 91 -11.62 0.78 -0.96
N LEU A 92 -12.90 0.48 -1.22
CA LEU A 92 -13.58 -0.66 -0.59
C LEU A 92 -12.93 -2.01 -0.95
N ALA A 93 -12.57 -2.18 -2.22
CA ALA A 93 -11.91 -3.40 -2.70
C ALA A 93 -10.52 -3.57 -2.05
N LEU A 94 -9.70 -2.52 -2.04
CA LEU A 94 -8.37 -2.54 -1.44
C LEU A 94 -8.44 -2.78 0.07
N GLN A 95 -9.36 -2.13 0.78
CA GLN A 95 -9.59 -2.39 2.21
C GLN A 95 -9.90 -3.87 2.47
N ALA A 96 -10.83 -4.44 1.70
CA ALA A 96 -11.23 -5.84 1.84
C ALA A 96 -10.07 -6.80 1.55
N VAL A 97 -9.28 -6.53 0.51
CA VAL A 97 -8.11 -7.33 0.14
C VAL A 97 -7.02 -7.23 1.20
N PHE A 98 -6.69 -6.03 1.67
CA PHE A 98 -5.66 -5.82 2.70
C PHE A 98 -6.02 -6.49 4.01
N ARG A 99 -7.31 -6.42 4.41
CA ARG A 99 -7.81 -7.13 5.59
C ARG A 99 -7.70 -8.64 5.41
N ARG A 100 -8.10 -9.19 4.25
CA ARG A 100 -8.01 -10.64 3.98
C ARG A 100 -6.57 -11.15 3.97
N TRP A 101 -5.65 -10.34 3.45
CA TRP A 101 -4.22 -10.66 3.41
C TRP A 101 -3.52 -10.44 4.76
N ARG A 102 -4.24 -9.95 5.78
CA ARG A 102 -3.72 -9.66 7.12
C ARG A 102 -2.46 -8.80 7.05
N LEU A 103 -2.48 -7.80 6.17
CA LEU A 103 -1.35 -6.87 6.05
C LEU A 103 -1.17 -6.13 7.38
N PRO A 104 0.06 -6.02 7.90
CA PRO A 104 0.33 -5.35 9.18
C PRO A 104 -0.22 -3.94 9.15
N SER A 105 -1.22 -3.64 9.99
CA SER A 105 -1.80 -2.29 10.12
C SER A 105 -1.28 -1.62 11.37
N ASP A 106 0.04 -1.46 11.44
CA ASP A 106 0.73 -0.82 12.56
C ASP A 106 1.00 0.67 12.30
N ASP A 107 1.44 1.39 13.34
CA ASP A 107 1.79 2.82 13.26
C ASP A 107 2.88 3.08 12.20
N LEU A 108 3.74 2.09 11.94
CA LEU A 108 4.77 2.17 10.91
C LEU A 108 4.19 2.11 9.50
N MET A 109 3.17 1.29 9.26
CA MET A 109 2.45 1.30 7.99
C MET A 109 1.77 2.64 7.76
N VAL A 110 1.15 3.24 8.79
CA VAL A 110 0.56 4.59 8.69
C VAL A 110 1.63 5.62 8.32
N LEU A 111 2.81 5.57 8.96
CA LEU A 111 3.92 6.46 8.64
C LEU A 111 4.41 6.28 7.19
N ALA A 112 4.55 5.02 6.74
CA ALA A 112 4.95 4.71 5.38
C ALA A 112 3.93 5.22 4.35
N LEU A 113 2.63 4.99 4.60
CA LEU A 113 1.54 5.47 3.73
C LEU A 113 1.45 7.00 3.70
N THR A 114 1.75 7.67 4.82
CA THR A 114 1.74 9.14 4.90
C THR A 114 2.74 9.74 3.90
N SER A 115 3.93 9.13 3.74
CA SER A 115 4.90 9.58 2.74
C SER A 115 4.35 9.49 1.30
N TRP A 116 3.59 8.43 0.99
CA TRP A 116 2.92 8.28 -0.31
C TRP A 116 1.79 9.29 -0.52
N VAL A 117 1.01 9.56 0.53
CA VAL A 117 -0.07 10.57 0.51
C VAL A 117 0.49 11.98 0.30
N ILE A 118 1.68 12.29 0.83
CA ILE A 118 2.35 13.58 0.59
C ILE A 118 2.96 13.64 -0.82
N LEU A 119 3.48 12.52 -1.34
CA LEU A 119 4.10 12.47 -2.66
C LEU A 119 3.10 12.80 -3.78
N ALA A 120 1.87 12.28 -3.70
CA ALA A 120 0.84 12.51 -4.71
C ALA A 120 0.54 14.00 -5.01
N PRO A 121 0.19 14.86 -4.02
CA PRO A 121 -0.06 16.27 -4.25
C PRO A 121 1.21 17.03 -4.65
N VAL A 122 2.40 16.63 -4.19
CA VAL A 122 3.65 17.25 -4.66
C VAL A 122 3.82 17.05 -6.15
N LEU A 123 3.66 15.81 -6.65
CA LEU A 123 3.76 15.53 -8.08
C LEU A 123 2.68 16.26 -8.90
N ARG A 124 1.45 16.38 -8.38
CA ARG A 124 0.38 17.14 -9.03
C ARG A 124 0.70 18.64 -9.10
N VAL A 125 1.24 19.23 -8.03
CA VAL A 125 1.70 20.63 -8.02
C VAL A 125 2.84 20.87 -9.01
N LEU A 126 3.77 19.92 -9.14
CA LEU A 126 4.84 20.01 -10.13
C LEU A 126 4.29 19.94 -11.57
N GLU A 127 3.26 19.12 -11.79
CA GLU A 127 2.58 19.03 -13.08
C GLU A 127 1.76 20.30 -13.39
N ASP A 128 1.00 20.86 -12.44
CA ASP A 128 0.34 22.17 -12.55
C ASP A 128 1.32 23.31 -12.87
N ALA A 129 2.57 23.18 -12.43
CA ALA A 129 3.63 24.14 -12.72
C ALA A 129 4.26 23.95 -14.12
N HIS A 130 3.71 23.06 -14.94
CA HIS A 130 4.21 22.68 -16.27
C HIS A 130 5.69 22.27 -16.26
N LEU A 131 6.12 21.58 -15.19
CA LEU A 131 7.51 21.12 -15.07
C LEU A 131 7.76 19.79 -15.80
N PHE A 132 6.72 19.12 -16.30
CA PHE A 132 6.86 17.92 -17.11
C PHE A 132 6.71 18.26 -18.61
N PRO A 133 7.52 17.65 -19.49
CA PRO A 133 7.35 17.77 -20.94
C PRO A 133 6.02 17.18 -21.40
N GLU A 134 5.51 17.72 -22.51
CA GLU A 134 4.31 17.23 -23.18
C GLU A 134 4.32 15.70 -23.35
N GLY A 135 3.23 15.06 -22.97
CA GLY A 135 3.00 13.61 -23.06
C GLY A 135 3.52 12.81 -21.84
N LYS A 136 4.40 13.37 -21.00
CA LYS A 136 4.77 12.76 -19.70
C LYS A 136 3.92 13.29 -18.54
N ASP A 137 3.41 14.52 -18.67
CA ASP A 137 2.39 15.16 -17.83
C ASP A 137 1.14 14.30 -17.63
N LEU A 138 0.68 13.59 -18.66
CA LEU A 138 -0.46 12.65 -18.61
C LEU A 138 -0.37 11.65 -17.45
N LEU A 139 0.82 11.19 -17.09
CA LEU A 139 1.01 10.22 -16.01
C LEU A 139 0.77 10.82 -14.61
N TYR A 140 0.89 12.14 -14.47
CA TYR A 140 0.81 12.88 -13.22
C TYR A 140 -0.53 13.60 -13.02
N ILE A 141 -1.45 13.44 -13.97
CA ILE A 141 -2.82 13.96 -13.92
C ILE A 141 -3.78 12.93 -13.29
N SER A 142 -4.90 13.40 -12.74
CA SER A 142 -5.94 12.53 -12.19
C SER A 142 -6.77 11.88 -13.29
N PRO A 143 -7.16 10.59 -13.19
CA PRO A 143 -6.93 9.65 -12.09
C PRO A 143 -5.63 8.84 -12.20
N LEU A 144 -4.86 8.98 -13.30
CA LEU A 144 -3.68 8.17 -13.60
C LEU A 144 -2.61 8.25 -12.51
N ILE A 145 -2.46 9.42 -11.87
CA ILE A 145 -1.52 9.59 -10.76
C ILE A 145 -1.79 8.62 -9.60
N HIS A 146 -3.05 8.46 -9.23
CA HIS A 146 -3.45 7.58 -8.13
C HIS A 146 -3.25 6.11 -8.47
N LEU A 147 -3.50 5.71 -9.72
CA LEU A 147 -3.36 4.33 -10.16
C LEU A 147 -1.90 3.86 -10.14
N HIS A 148 -0.98 4.66 -10.68
CA HIS A 148 0.42 4.26 -10.67
C HIS A 148 1.03 4.32 -9.26
N LEU A 149 0.67 5.32 -8.43
CA LEU A 149 1.12 5.37 -7.03
C LEU A 149 0.58 4.17 -6.22
N ALA A 150 -0.68 3.79 -6.44
CA ALA A 150 -1.25 2.59 -5.84
C ALA A 150 -0.51 1.32 -6.30
N ALA A 151 -0.16 1.22 -7.59
CA ALA A 151 0.61 0.09 -8.11
C ALA A 151 2.00 -0.02 -7.46
N TRP A 152 2.69 1.11 -7.27
CA TRP A 152 3.95 1.16 -6.53
C TRP A 152 3.79 0.71 -5.09
N LEU A 153 2.77 1.21 -4.40
CA LEU A 153 2.48 0.86 -3.01
C LEU A 153 2.21 -0.65 -2.85
N ILE A 154 1.39 -1.23 -3.73
CA ILE A 154 1.11 -2.67 -3.76
C ILE A 154 2.41 -3.45 -4.03
N GLY A 155 3.22 -3.01 -4.99
CA GLY A 155 4.50 -3.63 -5.31
C GLY A 155 5.47 -3.66 -4.13
N VAL A 156 5.61 -2.53 -3.42
CA VAL A 156 6.44 -2.44 -2.21
C VAL A 156 5.87 -3.33 -1.09
N GLY A 157 4.55 -3.35 -0.90
CA GLY A 157 3.90 -4.23 0.07
C GLY A 157 4.16 -5.72 -0.19
N ILE A 158 4.06 -6.15 -1.45
CA ILE A 158 4.38 -7.52 -1.87
C ILE A 158 5.85 -7.83 -1.61
N LEU A 159 6.77 -6.93 -1.99
CA LEU A 159 8.20 -7.11 -1.79
C LEU A 159 8.53 -7.24 -0.29
N ALA A 160 7.99 -6.35 0.54
CA ALA A 160 8.17 -6.40 1.99
C ALA A 160 7.68 -7.73 2.58
N HIS A 161 6.49 -8.17 2.18
CA HIS A 161 5.95 -9.46 2.60
C HIS A 161 6.82 -10.65 2.15
N ARG A 162 7.36 -10.62 0.93
CA ARG A 162 8.29 -11.66 0.44
C ARG A 162 9.60 -11.68 1.23
N LEU A 163 10.15 -10.52 1.59
CA LEU A 163 11.36 -10.40 2.42
C LEU A 163 11.13 -10.95 3.83
N ASP A 164 9.99 -10.62 4.45
CA ASP A 164 9.61 -11.14 5.77
C ASP A 164 9.50 -12.68 5.75
N VAL A 165 8.79 -13.23 4.77
CA VAL A 165 8.68 -14.69 4.58
C VAL A 165 10.05 -15.34 4.36
N ALA A 166 10.95 -14.69 3.62
CA ALA A 166 12.30 -15.20 3.37
C ALA A 166 13.15 -15.22 4.65
N VAL A 167 13.08 -14.17 5.48
CA VAL A 167 13.74 -14.10 6.78
C VAL A 167 13.18 -15.18 7.72
N ALA A 168 11.87 -15.33 7.77
CA ALA A 168 11.19 -16.28 8.66
C ALA A 168 11.50 -17.76 8.33
N ARG A 169 11.81 -18.07 7.07
CA ARG A 169 12.18 -19.43 6.61
C ARG A 169 13.67 -19.74 6.70
N ALA A 170 14.51 -18.76 6.99
CA ALA A 170 15.95 -18.96 7.01
C ALA A 170 16.41 -19.78 8.24
N ASP A 171 17.42 -20.64 8.06
CA ASP A 171 18.03 -21.41 9.15
C ASP A 171 18.63 -20.51 10.24
N ARG A 172 19.08 -19.30 9.86
CA ARG A 172 19.66 -18.28 10.74
C ARG A 172 18.95 -16.94 10.52
N PRO A 173 17.74 -16.73 11.07
CA PRO A 173 16.90 -15.59 10.76
C PRO A 173 17.57 -14.25 11.10
N SER A 174 18.27 -14.15 12.24
CA SER A 174 18.97 -12.91 12.65
C SER A 174 20.10 -12.48 11.70
N LEU A 175 20.77 -13.43 11.03
CA LEU A 175 21.81 -13.10 10.05
C LEU A 175 21.21 -12.63 8.72
N VAL A 176 20.12 -13.26 8.29
CA VAL A 176 19.42 -12.88 7.06
C VAL A 176 18.72 -11.54 7.24
N GLU A 177 18.07 -11.32 8.36
CA GLU A 177 17.49 -10.03 8.75
C GLU A 177 18.54 -8.92 8.72
N ARG A 178 19.70 -9.13 9.35
CA ARG A 178 20.80 -8.16 9.32
C ARG A 178 21.26 -7.88 7.88
N ARG A 179 21.39 -8.90 7.03
CA ARG A 179 21.77 -8.72 5.61
C ARG A 179 20.72 -7.93 4.83
N VAL A 180 19.43 -8.25 4.98
CA VAL A 180 18.33 -7.53 4.35
C VAL A 180 18.33 -6.07 4.82
N HIS A 181 18.49 -5.82 6.12
CA HIS A 181 18.58 -4.47 6.67
C HIS A 181 19.76 -3.69 6.08
N HIS A 182 20.96 -4.28 6.01
CA HIS A 182 22.10 -3.62 5.40
C HIS A 182 21.87 -3.37 3.91
N ALA A 183 21.28 -4.32 3.17
CA ALA A 183 20.94 -4.12 1.77
C ALA A 183 19.96 -2.95 1.60
N LEU A 184 18.93 -2.83 2.44
CA LEU A 184 17.96 -1.74 2.40
C LEU A 184 18.59 -0.38 2.74
N LEU A 185 19.55 -0.33 3.68
CA LEU A 185 20.30 0.89 4.01
C LEU A 185 21.06 1.48 2.80
N PHE A 186 21.47 0.65 1.84
CA PHE A 186 22.11 1.12 0.61
C PHE A 186 21.11 1.26 -0.55
N ALA A 187 20.20 0.31 -0.69
CA ALA A 187 19.26 0.26 -1.80
C ALA A 187 18.21 1.38 -1.74
N LEU A 188 17.72 1.75 -0.55
CA LEU A 188 16.69 2.79 -0.43
C LEU A 188 17.24 4.20 -0.73
N PRO A 189 18.40 4.64 -0.19
CA PRO A 189 19.02 5.89 -0.62
C PRO A 189 19.35 5.93 -2.11
N LEU A 190 19.85 4.82 -2.67
CA LEU A 190 20.14 4.72 -4.11
C LEU A 190 18.85 4.78 -4.94
N GLY A 191 17.80 4.10 -4.50
CA GLY A 191 16.48 4.15 -5.10
C GLY A 191 15.83 5.53 -5.01
N LEU A 192 16.00 6.24 -3.89
CA LEU A 192 15.57 7.62 -3.72
C LEU A 192 16.31 8.56 -4.68
N ALA A 193 17.64 8.43 -4.78
CA ALA A 193 18.44 9.18 -5.74
C ALA A 193 18.03 8.87 -7.19
N GLY A 194 17.76 7.60 -7.50
CA GLY A 194 17.25 7.17 -8.81
C GLY A 194 15.85 7.72 -9.11
N PHE A 195 14.95 7.73 -8.12
CA PHE A 195 13.62 8.32 -8.24
C PHE A 195 13.70 9.83 -8.47
N TRP A 196 14.53 10.55 -7.72
CA TRP A 196 14.78 11.97 -7.97
C TRP A 196 15.39 12.22 -9.34
N ALA A 197 16.37 11.41 -9.75
CA ALA A 197 16.92 11.52 -11.10
C ALA A 197 15.84 11.29 -12.16
N TRP A 198 14.96 10.31 -11.97
CA TRP A 198 13.87 10.00 -12.90
C TRP A 198 12.80 11.10 -12.95
N VAL A 199 12.36 11.62 -11.79
CA VAL A 199 11.33 12.66 -11.71
C VAL A 199 11.86 14.01 -12.18
N LEU A 200 13.12 14.33 -11.87
CA LEU A 200 13.73 15.61 -12.25
C LEU A 200 14.30 15.61 -13.67
N GLN A 201 14.69 14.47 -14.24
CA GLN A 201 15.25 14.42 -15.59
C GLN A 201 14.32 15.07 -16.63
N PRO A 202 12.99 14.78 -16.66
CA PRO A 202 12.07 15.47 -17.55
C PRO A 202 12.03 16.98 -17.34
N ILE A 203 12.19 17.47 -16.10
CA ILE A 203 12.16 18.91 -15.82
C ILE A 203 13.37 19.62 -16.47
N HIS A 204 14.53 18.95 -16.57
CA HIS A 204 15.69 19.51 -17.27
C HIS A 204 15.50 19.61 -18.79
N GLU A 205 14.48 18.95 -19.33
CA GLU A 205 14.08 19.09 -20.74
C GLU A 205 13.21 20.34 -20.96
N THR A 206 12.74 20.99 -19.89
CA THR A 206 11.96 22.24 -19.94
C THR A 206 12.84 23.48 -19.79
N ASN A 207 12.38 24.63 -20.29
CA ASN A 207 13.08 25.91 -20.18
C ASN A 207 12.92 26.60 -18.82
N VAL A 208 12.41 25.88 -17.80
CA VAL A 208 12.17 26.45 -16.48
C VAL A 208 13.47 26.53 -15.71
N ALA A 209 13.87 27.76 -15.33
CA ALA A 209 15.04 27.99 -14.50
C ALA A 209 14.76 27.48 -13.08
N LEU A 210 15.29 26.32 -12.73
CA LEU A 210 15.28 25.80 -11.37
C LEU A 210 16.52 26.24 -10.59
N ASP A 211 16.30 26.84 -9.42
CA ASP A 211 17.39 27.15 -8.50
C ASP A 211 17.98 25.85 -7.93
N ALA A 212 19.29 25.66 -8.13
CA ALA A 212 19.99 24.45 -7.67
C ALA A 212 20.01 24.33 -6.13
N LEU A 213 20.00 25.45 -5.41
CA LEU A 213 20.09 25.48 -3.96
C LEU A 213 18.90 24.79 -3.26
N PRO A 214 17.62 25.18 -3.49
CA PRO A 214 16.48 24.50 -2.88
C PRO A 214 16.38 23.02 -3.29
N LEU A 215 16.76 22.70 -4.53
CA LEU A 215 16.76 21.33 -5.03
C LEU A 215 17.75 20.43 -4.28
N VAL A 216 19.00 20.87 -4.16
CA VAL A 216 20.05 20.13 -3.45
C VAL A 216 19.75 20.08 -1.95
N ALA A 217 19.26 21.17 -1.35
CA ALA A 217 18.86 21.19 0.04
C ALA A 217 17.73 20.19 0.33
N GLY A 218 16.69 20.16 -0.53
CA GLY A 218 15.59 19.21 -0.42
C GLY A 218 16.05 17.76 -0.55
N ALA A 219 16.93 17.46 -1.51
CA ALA A 219 17.50 16.13 -1.70
C ALA A 219 18.33 15.67 -0.48
N LEU A 220 19.13 16.56 0.11
CA LEU A 220 19.90 16.27 1.33
C LEU A 220 18.99 16.03 2.53
N VAL A 221 17.96 16.85 2.71
CA VAL A 221 16.96 16.67 3.78
C VAL A 221 16.24 15.32 3.62
N ALA A 222 15.83 14.97 2.40
CA ALA A 222 15.18 13.68 2.13
C ALA A 222 16.11 12.50 2.41
N LEU A 223 17.38 12.58 2.00
CA LEU A 223 18.38 11.55 2.29
C LEU A 223 18.59 11.37 3.80
N VAL A 224 18.78 12.47 4.53
CA VAL A 224 18.95 12.44 5.99
C VAL A 224 17.69 11.86 6.66
N ALA A 225 16.50 12.26 6.22
CA ALA A 225 15.24 11.74 6.74
C ALA A 225 15.12 10.22 6.55
N VAL A 226 15.43 9.69 5.36
CA VAL A 226 15.40 8.25 5.10
C VAL A 226 16.39 7.50 5.98
N VAL A 227 17.63 8.00 6.12
CA VAL A 227 18.63 7.38 6.98
C VAL A 227 18.18 7.40 8.45
N LEU A 228 17.65 8.53 8.93
CA LEU A 228 17.14 8.65 10.29
C LEU A 228 15.95 7.73 10.56
N ILE A 229 15.01 7.61 9.62
CA ILE A 229 13.88 6.69 9.71
C ILE A 229 14.41 5.27 9.81
N LEU A 230 15.29 4.85 8.90
CA LEU A 230 15.86 3.49 8.92
C LEU A 230 16.58 3.20 10.23
N MET A 231 17.42 4.13 10.71
CA MET A 231 18.11 3.99 11.99
C MET A 231 17.14 3.87 13.17
N ARG A 232 16.06 4.65 13.18
CA ARG A 232 15.04 4.64 14.25
C ARG A 232 14.14 3.41 14.19
N THR A 233 13.86 2.87 13.02
CA THR A 233 12.99 1.70 12.83
C THR A 233 13.73 0.37 12.80
N THR A 234 15.07 0.35 12.90
CA THR A 234 15.91 -0.85 13.05
C THR A 234 15.43 -1.85 14.10
N HIS A 235 14.80 -1.37 15.17
CA HIS A 235 14.35 -2.17 16.31
C HIS A 235 12.83 -2.24 16.43
N ALA A 236 12.09 -1.70 15.46
CA ALA A 236 10.64 -1.70 15.53
C ALA A 236 10.09 -3.11 15.30
N GLU A 237 9.09 -3.49 16.12
CA GLU A 237 8.55 -4.86 16.18
C GLU A 237 7.93 -5.35 14.86
N ALA A 238 7.65 -4.44 13.93
CA ALA A 238 7.05 -4.70 12.61
C ALA A 238 7.86 -5.64 11.71
N LEU A 239 9.19 -5.63 11.83
CA LEU A 239 10.07 -6.54 11.07
C LEU A 239 10.39 -7.84 11.82
N THR A 240 10.02 -7.95 13.10
CA THR A 240 10.56 -9.02 13.97
C THR A 240 9.53 -9.97 14.56
N ARG A 241 8.22 -9.80 14.35
CA ARG A 241 7.22 -10.78 14.85
C ARG A 241 5.82 -10.64 14.23
N PRO A 242 5.42 -11.55 13.34
CA PRO A 242 4.03 -11.97 13.31
C PRO A 242 3.78 -12.89 14.52
N SER A 243 3.02 -12.38 15.50
CA SER A 243 2.03 -13.12 16.29
C SER A 243 2.42 -14.42 17.02
N ARG A 244 3.71 -14.71 17.30
CA ARG A 244 4.09 -15.86 18.17
C ARG A 244 3.86 -15.67 19.68
N LEU A 245 3.21 -14.58 20.10
CA LEU A 245 2.94 -14.32 21.52
C LEU A 245 1.47 -14.28 21.92
N ARG A 246 0.51 -14.45 20.98
CA ARG A 246 -0.91 -14.58 21.40
C ARG A 246 -1.32 -16.00 21.79
N ASN A 247 -0.45 -16.99 21.62
CA ASN A 247 -0.76 -18.39 21.97
C ASN A 247 0.30 -19.07 22.86
N ARG A 248 1.20 -18.31 23.50
CA ARG A 248 2.19 -18.87 24.45
C ARG A 248 1.92 -18.51 25.91
N SER A 249 0.90 -17.71 26.19
CA SER A 249 0.40 -17.47 27.56
C SER A 249 -0.68 -18.49 28.00
N ARG A 250 -0.94 -19.53 27.19
CA ARG A 250 -1.89 -20.62 27.49
C ARG A 250 -1.27 -22.02 27.44
N ASP A 251 0.04 -22.15 27.65
CA ASP A 251 0.59 -23.44 28.05
C ASP A 251 0.56 -23.51 29.59
N PRO A 252 -0.41 -24.22 30.21
CA PRO A 252 -0.21 -24.64 31.59
C PRO A 252 1.03 -25.53 31.60
N LEU A 253 1.99 -25.17 32.44
CA LEU A 253 3.20 -25.94 32.75
C LEU A 253 2.96 -27.46 32.58
N PRO A 254 3.87 -28.21 31.92
CA PRO A 254 3.69 -29.64 31.75
C PRO A 254 3.38 -30.28 33.11
N GLY A 255 2.28 -31.04 33.17
CA GLY A 255 1.63 -31.54 34.39
C GLY A 255 2.49 -32.41 35.33
N VAL A 256 3.77 -32.58 35.01
CA VAL A 256 4.80 -33.19 35.85
C VAL A 256 5.18 -32.25 37.01
N LEU A 257 5.27 -30.93 36.79
CA LEU A 257 5.65 -29.98 37.86
C LEU A 257 4.52 -29.74 38.88
N ARG A 258 3.25 -29.87 38.46
CA ARG A 258 2.09 -29.76 39.36
C ARG A 258 1.95 -30.97 40.31
N ARG A 259 2.43 -32.16 39.90
CA ARG A 259 2.45 -33.36 40.77
C ARG A 259 3.55 -33.30 41.83
N ILE A 260 4.69 -32.66 41.53
CA ILE A 260 5.79 -32.51 42.49
C ILE A 260 5.41 -31.50 43.60
N GLY A 261 4.72 -30.40 43.25
CA GLY A 261 4.24 -29.42 44.23
C GLY A 261 3.21 -29.99 45.22
N HIS A 262 2.28 -30.83 44.77
CA HIS A 262 1.29 -31.47 45.67
C HIS A 262 1.88 -32.60 46.52
N ALA A 263 2.93 -33.28 46.06
CA ALA A 263 3.60 -34.33 46.82
C ALA A 263 4.48 -33.78 47.95
N LEU A 264 5.06 -32.58 47.80
CA LEU A 264 5.86 -31.95 48.85
C LEU A 264 5.00 -31.37 49.98
N VAL A 265 3.86 -30.75 49.66
CA VAL A 265 2.98 -30.12 50.67
C VAL A 265 2.27 -31.17 51.54
N ARG A 266 1.98 -32.38 51.03
CA ARG A 266 1.40 -33.48 51.81
C ARG A 266 2.37 -34.21 52.75
N ARG A 267 3.68 -33.88 52.72
CA ARG A 267 4.68 -34.44 53.66
C ARG A 267 5.08 -33.46 54.76
N LEU A 268 4.56 -32.23 54.73
CA LEU A 268 4.91 -31.15 55.67
C LEU A 268 3.70 -30.62 56.49
N CYS A 269 2.55 -31.31 56.40
CA CYS A 269 1.41 -31.20 57.32
C CYS A 269 0.99 -32.63 57.67
#